data_AF-A0A5E7U729-F1
#
_entry.id   AF-A0A5E7U729-F1
#
_cell.length_a   1.000
_cell.length_b   1.000
_cell.length_c   1.000
_cell.angle_alpha   90.00
_cell.angle_beta   90.00
_cell.angle_gamma   90.00
#
_symmetry.space_group_name_H-M   'P 1'
#
loop_
_entity.id
_entity.type
_entity.pdbx_description
1 polymer ?
#
loop_
_entity_poly.entity_id
_entity_poly.type
_entity_poly.pdbx_seq_one_letter_code
_entity_poly.pdbx_strand_id
1 'polypeptide(L)'
;MDASYQCRWGQGASPVNAVWPLVPSLLQDEVISSWLMRCALAQGCDATTLTGEVWPRWRFWCSDSDRELSLEHAHRLSLLSGIPSVALQEATLQPLYQTMTGTPSFPRGIAPWFLCLGYRNRRRCGGLQYCPKCFKDNVPHYMIQDRLAWHSMCPVHQVILLDHCECCQAPLCPQLVAPPQETLGRCHRCGYELHCAPTHGGQANALSFQRATDGLFFLPVRRYGDQPLLLTEWLGLSRWMIGILRTAARAPSSRTQTFFNELGVDLTDIKPPSTGLPFEFLTPADRAVLLSNVWSMLAAGPERLIAVAECECIRPSLLLPRAGELPASLAGLRAVLKSRRRLNYRQSPIDNPRSVKSVLMRWQRLLRKFQR
;
A
#
# COMPACT_ATOMS: atom_id res chain seq x y z
N MET A 1 14.90 24.71 0.35
CA MET A 1 14.81 23.68 1.41
C MET A 1 14.76 22.34 0.70
N ASP A 2 15.91 21.88 0.23
CA ASP A 2 16.06 20.63 -0.52
C ASP A 2 16.30 19.49 0.45
N ALA A 3 15.22 18.82 0.85
CA ALA A 3 15.30 17.41 1.18
C ALA A 3 14.61 16.68 0.03
N SER A 4 15.28 16.62 -1.13
CA SER A 4 14.84 15.73 -2.21
C SER A 4 14.85 14.32 -1.62
N TYR A 5 13.67 13.78 -1.39
CA TYR A 5 13.52 12.40 -1.01
C TYR A 5 14.24 11.53 -2.06
N GLN A 6 15.26 10.78 -1.63
CA GLN A 6 16.29 10.22 -2.53
C GLN A 6 15.90 8.88 -3.15
N CYS A 7 14.80 8.26 -2.70
CA CYS A 7 14.37 6.98 -3.25
C CYS A 7 13.59 7.22 -4.54
N ARG A 8 14.20 6.81 -5.65
CA ARG A 8 13.67 6.85 -7.02
C ARG A 8 13.56 5.43 -7.54
N TRP A 9 12.42 5.08 -8.10
CA TRP A 9 12.04 3.75 -8.57
C TRP A 9 12.05 3.64 -10.10
N GLY A 10 11.78 4.72 -10.83
CA GLY A 10 11.82 4.77 -12.29
C GLY A 10 12.36 6.11 -12.79
N GLN A 11 13.20 6.11 -13.82
CA GLN A 11 13.94 7.31 -14.24
C GLN A 11 13.13 8.34 -15.03
N GLY A 12 11.94 7.97 -15.52
CA GLY A 12 11.21 8.75 -16.52
C GLY A 12 11.83 8.65 -17.91
N ALA A 13 11.19 9.25 -18.90
CA ALA A 13 11.68 9.27 -20.28
C ALA A 13 11.02 10.38 -21.10
N SER A 14 11.76 10.91 -22.08
CA SER A 14 11.22 11.83 -23.09
C SER A 14 10.93 11.09 -24.40
N PRO A 15 9.86 11.48 -25.12
CA PRO A 15 9.51 10.84 -26.38
C PRO A 15 10.53 11.17 -27.47
N VAL A 16 10.88 10.17 -28.28
CA VAL A 16 11.75 10.31 -29.45
C VAL A 16 11.04 9.71 -30.66
N ASN A 17 10.93 10.46 -31.76
CA ASN A 17 10.26 10.04 -33.00
C ASN A 17 8.82 9.52 -32.78
N ALA A 18 8.05 10.21 -31.93
CA ALA A 18 6.67 9.83 -31.65
C ALA A 18 5.77 9.97 -32.89
N VAL A 19 4.86 9.00 -33.07
CA VAL A 19 3.77 9.07 -34.07
C VAL A 19 2.61 9.90 -33.54
N TRP A 20 2.36 9.80 -32.23
CA TRP A 20 1.37 10.60 -31.54
C TRP A 20 1.69 12.10 -31.61
N PRO A 21 0.73 12.96 -31.97
CA PRO A 21 0.97 14.40 -32.14
C PRO A 21 1.50 15.10 -30.88
N LEU A 22 0.93 14.79 -29.72
CA LEU A 22 1.31 15.35 -28.43
C LEU A 22 1.59 14.21 -27.44
N VAL A 23 2.84 14.11 -27.00
CA VAL A 23 3.27 13.12 -26.01
C VAL A 23 3.93 13.82 -24.84
N PRO A 24 3.26 13.91 -23.67
CA PRO A 24 3.91 14.32 -22.44
C PRO A 24 5.08 13.38 -22.12
N SER A 25 6.17 13.92 -21.59
CA SER A 25 7.25 13.08 -21.05
C SER A 25 6.70 12.20 -19.91
N LEU A 26 7.19 10.97 -19.85
CA LEU A 26 7.01 10.07 -18.72
C LEU A 26 7.81 10.65 -17.55
N LEU A 27 7.13 11.08 -16.50
CA LEU A 27 7.80 11.70 -15.37
C LEU A 27 8.54 10.64 -14.54
N GLN A 28 9.55 11.08 -13.80
CA GLN A 28 10.25 10.25 -12.83
C GLN A 28 9.26 9.69 -11.80
N ASP A 29 9.36 8.40 -11.50
CA ASP A 29 8.47 7.66 -10.60
C ASP A 29 6.98 7.71 -10.96
N GLU A 30 6.59 8.16 -12.16
CA GLU A 30 5.20 8.14 -12.59
C GLU A 30 4.75 6.73 -12.94
N VAL A 31 3.60 6.31 -12.40
CA VAL A 31 3.02 5.01 -12.72
C VAL A 31 2.42 5.02 -14.13
N ILE A 32 2.55 3.92 -14.88
CA ILE A 32 2.17 3.82 -16.29
C ILE A 32 0.73 4.27 -16.58
N SER A 33 -0.23 3.96 -15.69
CA SER A 33 -1.60 4.41 -15.88
C SER A 33 -1.76 5.92 -15.76
N SER A 34 -1.02 6.60 -14.87
CA SER A 34 -1.00 8.06 -14.75
C SER A 34 -0.52 8.71 -16.05
N TRP A 35 0.60 8.20 -16.56
CA TRP A 35 1.18 8.72 -17.80
C TRP A 35 0.23 8.55 -19.00
N LEU A 36 -0.36 7.35 -19.16
CA LEU A 36 -1.35 7.10 -20.23
C LEU A 36 -2.58 8.02 -20.14
N MET A 37 -3.06 8.32 -18.92
CA MET A 37 -4.16 9.27 -18.76
C MET A 37 -3.75 10.68 -19.16
N ARG A 38 -2.54 11.12 -18.82
CA ARG A 38 -1.99 12.41 -19.28
C ARG A 38 -1.81 12.47 -20.79
N CYS A 39 -1.34 11.40 -21.41
CA CYS A 39 -1.30 11.29 -22.87
C CYS A 39 -2.70 11.44 -23.48
N ALA A 40 -3.72 10.81 -22.90
CA ALA A 40 -5.08 10.89 -23.43
C ALA A 40 -5.61 12.33 -23.39
N LEU A 41 -5.45 13.02 -22.25
CA LEU A 41 -5.85 14.41 -22.11
C LEU A 41 -5.08 15.33 -23.06
N ALA A 42 -3.77 15.12 -23.23
CA ALA A 42 -2.95 15.89 -24.18
C ALA A 42 -3.40 15.69 -25.64
N GLN A 43 -3.93 14.52 -25.98
CA GLN A 43 -4.51 14.20 -27.28
C GLN A 43 -5.98 14.64 -27.43
N GLY A 44 -6.56 15.24 -26.39
CA GLY A 44 -7.96 15.67 -26.41
C GLY A 44 -8.96 14.51 -26.43
N CYS A 45 -8.62 13.35 -25.85
CA CYS A 45 -9.52 12.20 -25.75
C CYS A 45 -9.54 11.60 -24.33
N ASP A 46 -10.48 10.69 -24.07
CA ASP A 46 -10.51 9.97 -22.79
C ASP A 46 -9.54 8.78 -22.79
N ALA A 47 -9.15 8.34 -21.59
CA ALA A 47 -8.17 7.27 -21.42
C ALA A 47 -8.59 5.94 -22.07
N THR A 48 -9.89 5.64 -22.16
CA THR A 48 -10.38 4.42 -22.81
C THR A 48 -10.16 4.50 -24.30
N THR A 49 -10.49 5.64 -24.92
CA THR A 49 -10.26 5.90 -26.35
C THR A 49 -8.79 5.73 -26.72
N LEU A 50 -7.87 6.41 -26.02
CA LEU A 50 -6.43 6.28 -26.29
C LEU A 50 -5.96 4.82 -26.20
N THR A 51 -6.25 4.13 -25.10
CA THR A 51 -5.79 2.74 -24.92
C THR A 51 -6.48 1.75 -25.86
N GLY A 52 -7.68 2.05 -26.36
CA GLY A 52 -8.39 1.26 -27.35
C GLY A 52 -7.70 1.28 -28.71
N GLU A 53 -7.16 2.43 -29.11
CA GLU A 53 -6.34 2.55 -30.33
C GLU A 53 -5.01 1.79 -30.19
N VAL A 54 -4.35 1.89 -29.02
CA VAL A 54 -3.10 1.16 -28.77
C VAL A 54 -3.35 -0.35 -28.73
N TRP A 55 -4.39 -0.80 -28.01
CA TRP A 55 -4.67 -2.21 -27.78
C TRP A 55 -6.16 -2.56 -27.99
N PRO A 56 -6.62 -2.73 -29.24
CA PRO A 56 -8.06 -2.90 -29.55
C PRO A 56 -8.74 -4.11 -28.87
N ARG A 57 -7.98 -5.14 -28.54
CA ARG A 57 -8.50 -6.39 -27.92
C ARG A 57 -8.28 -6.45 -26.41
N TRP A 58 -7.63 -5.45 -25.82
CA TRP A 58 -7.30 -5.45 -24.39
C TRP A 58 -8.07 -4.37 -23.65
N ARG A 59 -8.87 -4.79 -22.68
CA ARG A 59 -9.59 -3.88 -21.77
C ARG A 59 -8.65 -3.38 -20.67
N PHE A 60 -7.69 -2.52 -21.04
CA PHE A 60 -6.63 -2.00 -20.15
C PHE A 60 -7.14 -1.51 -18.80
N TRP A 61 -8.27 -0.79 -18.77
CA TRP A 61 -8.83 -0.18 -17.56
C TRP A 61 -9.68 -1.13 -16.69
N CYS A 62 -9.85 -2.39 -17.11
CA CYS A 62 -10.61 -3.40 -16.38
C CYS A 62 -9.75 -4.32 -15.50
N SER A 63 -8.45 -4.03 -15.40
CA SER A 63 -7.47 -4.72 -14.56
C SER A 63 -6.55 -3.71 -13.86
N ASP A 64 -5.71 -4.20 -12.95
CA ASP A 64 -4.65 -3.42 -12.32
C ASP A 64 -3.40 -3.42 -13.22
N SER A 65 -3.48 -2.67 -14.32
CA SER A 65 -2.44 -2.63 -15.37
C SER A 65 -1.18 -1.88 -14.96
N ASP A 66 -1.15 -1.34 -13.74
CA ASP A 66 0.07 -0.83 -13.13
C ASP A 66 0.97 -1.95 -12.62
N ARG A 67 0.45 -3.19 -12.46
CA ARG A 67 1.25 -4.31 -11.95
C ARG A 67 2.32 -4.78 -12.92
N GLU A 68 1.99 -4.85 -14.20
CA GLU A 68 2.87 -5.37 -15.24
C GLU A 68 2.41 -4.87 -16.61
N LEU A 69 3.38 -4.72 -17.51
CA LEU A 69 3.16 -4.47 -18.93
C LEU A 69 4.03 -5.45 -19.71
N SER A 70 3.40 -6.32 -20.50
CA SER A 70 4.13 -7.28 -21.32
C SER A 70 5.03 -6.56 -22.31
N LEU A 71 6.15 -7.20 -22.70
CA LEU A 71 7.08 -6.63 -23.66
C LEU A 71 6.39 -6.29 -25.00
N GLU A 72 5.45 -7.12 -25.44
CA GLU A 72 4.64 -6.87 -26.63
C GLU A 72 3.81 -5.59 -26.50
N HIS A 73 3.08 -5.43 -25.38
CA HIS A 73 2.26 -4.25 -25.15
C HIS A 73 3.13 -2.98 -24.99
N ALA A 74 4.27 -3.08 -24.30
CA ALA A 74 5.23 -2.00 -24.14
C ALA A 74 5.82 -1.59 -25.50
N HIS A 75 6.22 -2.55 -26.34
CA HIS A 75 6.76 -2.28 -27.67
C HIS A 75 5.73 -1.55 -28.56
N ARG A 76 4.48 -2.01 -28.56
CA ARG A 76 3.43 -1.33 -29.34
C ARG A 76 3.18 0.11 -28.89
N LEU A 77 3.18 0.34 -27.58
CA LEU A 77 3.07 1.68 -27.01
C LEU A 77 4.31 2.54 -27.30
N SER A 78 5.49 1.93 -27.30
CA SER A 78 6.76 2.57 -27.63
C SER A 78 6.76 3.13 -29.07
N LEU A 79 6.31 2.33 -30.04
CA LEU A 79 6.20 2.76 -31.44
C LEU A 79 5.31 3.99 -31.63
N LEU A 80 4.24 4.12 -30.83
CA LEU A 80 3.30 5.24 -30.95
C LEU A 80 3.78 6.48 -30.19
N SER A 81 4.26 6.29 -28.97
CA SER A 81 4.62 7.37 -28.05
C SER A 81 6.05 7.85 -28.19
N GLY A 82 6.95 7.07 -28.79
CA GLY A 82 8.38 7.36 -28.80
C GLY A 82 9.08 7.15 -27.44
N ILE A 83 8.39 6.62 -26.43
CA ILE A 83 8.99 6.27 -25.13
C ILE A 83 9.62 4.88 -25.23
N PRO A 84 10.87 4.65 -24.78
CA PRO A 84 11.48 3.32 -24.83
C PRO A 84 10.67 2.26 -24.05
N SER A 85 10.53 1.05 -24.62
CA SER A 85 9.81 -0.06 -23.98
C SER A 85 10.28 -0.35 -22.55
N VAL A 86 11.59 -0.25 -22.30
CA VAL A 86 12.18 -0.45 -20.97
C VAL A 86 11.65 0.57 -19.97
N ALA A 87 11.62 1.85 -20.33
CA ALA A 87 11.08 2.90 -19.47
C ALA A 87 9.57 2.70 -19.18
N LEU A 88 8.81 2.20 -20.16
CA LEU A 88 7.39 1.86 -19.97
C LEU A 88 7.20 0.67 -19.00
N GLN A 89 8.10 -0.31 -19.02
CA GLN A 89 8.07 -1.43 -18.06
C GLN A 89 8.53 -0.98 -16.67
N GLU A 90 9.52 -0.09 -16.58
CA GLU A 90 9.97 0.52 -15.33
C GLU A 90 8.89 1.40 -14.67
N ALA A 91 7.97 1.96 -15.46
CA ALA A 91 6.78 2.68 -14.96
C ALA A 91 5.70 1.76 -14.35
N THR A 92 5.93 0.45 -14.26
CA THR A 92 5.04 -0.52 -13.61
C THR A 92 5.55 -0.90 -12.21
N LEU A 93 4.76 -1.69 -11.47
CA LEU A 93 5.14 -2.24 -10.17
C LEU A 93 5.95 -3.54 -10.30
N GLN A 94 6.10 -4.08 -11.52
CA GLN A 94 6.74 -5.37 -11.76
C GLN A 94 8.21 -5.40 -11.31
N PRO A 95 9.05 -4.39 -11.61
CA PRO A 95 10.45 -4.41 -11.18
C PRO A 95 10.56 -4.48 -9.65
N LEU A 96 9.79 -3.67 -8.93
CA LEU A 96 9.79 -3.66 -7.45
C LEU A 96 9.30 -4.99 -6.88
N TYR A 97 8.25 -5.55 -7.47
CA TYR A 97 7.73 -6.84 -7.04
C TYR A 97 8.76 -7.96 -7.23
N GLN A 98 9.48 -7.96 -8.35
CA GLN A 98 10.57 -8.88 -8.62
C GLN A 98 11.70 -8.72 -7.60
N THR A 99 12.14 -7.49 -7.32
CA THR A 99 13.16 -7.22 -6.30
C THR A 99 12.74 -7.69 -4.90
N MET A 100 11.47 -7.49 -4.54
CA MET A 100 10.97 -7.84 -3.21
C MET A 100 10.71 -9.34 -3.01
N THR A 101 10.35 -10.06 -4.07
CA THR A 101 9.85 -11.45 -3.95
C THR A 101 10.72 -12.48 -4.67
N GLY A 102 11.60 -12.06 -5.57
CA GLY A 102 12.32 -12.93 -6.49
C GLY A 102 11.43 -13.58 -7.56
N THR A 103 10.14 -13.21 -7.65
CA THR A 103 9.18 -13.81 -8.59
C THR A 103 8.79 -12.84 -9.71
N PRO A 104 8.68 -13.32 -10.96
CA PRO A 104 8.48 -12.43 -12.12
C PRO A 104 7.06 -11.88 -12.25
N SER A 105 6.06 -12.52 -11.63
CA SER A 105 4.64 -12.25 -11.86
C SER A 105 3.85 -12.05 -10.57
N PHE A 106 2.93 -11.09 -10.62
CA PHE A 106 2.03 -10.82 -9.50
C PHE A 106 1.04 -11.98 -9.29
N PRO A 107 0.67 -12.28 -8.03
CA PRO A 107 -0.38 -13.26 -7.75
C PRO A 107 -1.74 -12.74 -8.20
N ARG A 108 -2.64 -13.68 -8.54
CA ARG A 108 -4.07 -13.37 -8.71
C ARG A 108 -4.65 -12.96 -7.36
N GLY A 109 -4.89 -11.66 -7.18
CA GLY A 109 -5.44 -11.10 -5.94
C GLY A 109 -4.48 -10.15 -5.23
N ILE A 110 -4.38 -10.29 -3.91
CA ILE A 110 -3.60 -9.39 -3.06
C ILE A 110 -2.13 -9.77 -3.14
N ALA A 111 -1.29 -8.85 -3.56
CA ALA A 111 0.16 -8.94 -3.39
C ALA A 111 0.54 -8.21 -2.10
N PRO A 112 1.17 -8.87 -1.11
CA PRO A 112 1.60 -8.20 0.11
C PRO A 112 2.40 -6.95 -0.20
N TRP A 113 2.11 -5.86 0.52
CA TRP A 113 2.78 -4.57 0.39
C TRP A 113 2.51 -3.77 -0.90
N PHE A 114 1.65 -4.24 -1.79
CA PHE A 114 1.18 -3.47 -2.95
C PHE A 114 -0.31 -3.14 -2.81
N LEU A 115 -0.66 -1.87 -3.02
CA LEU A 115 -2.03 -1.41 -2.89
C LEU A 115 -2.95 -2.03 -3.95
N CYS A 116 -4.14 -2.43 -3.49
CA CYS A 116 -5.15 -3.03 -4.33
C CYS A 116 -6.13 -1.98 -4.84
N LEU A 117 -6.22 -1.80 -6.16
CA LEU A 117 -7.19 -0.88 -6.76
C LEU A 117 -8.66 -1.29 -6.54
N GLY A 118 -8.89 -2.60 -6.38
CA GLY A 118 -10.21 -3.19 -6.20
C GLY A 118 -11.18 -2.77 -7.31
N TYR A 119 -11.01 -3.35 -8.49
CA TYR A 119 -11.71 -2.95 -9.69
C TYR A 119 -13.03 -3.72 -9.90
N ARG A 120 -14.00 -3.08 -10.57
CA ARG A 120 -15.16 -3.69 -11.24
C ARG A 120 -15.42 -2.92 -12.53
N ASN A 121 -15.15 -3.56 -13.67
CA ASN A 121 -14.99 -2.84 -14.94
C ASN A 121 -13.99 -1.69 -14.76
N ARG A 122 -14.37 -0.46 -15.13
CA ARG A 122 -13.51 0.74 -15.05
C ARG A 122 -13.56 1.46 -13.71
N ARG A 123 -14.41 1.02 -12.77
CA ARG A 123 -14.53 1.64 -11.44
C ARG A 123 -13.54 1.01 -10.47
N ARG A 124 -12.95 1.84 -9.62
CA ARG A 124 -12.00 1.45 -8.57
C ARG A 124 -12.63 1.70 -7.20
N CYS A 125 -12.19 0.96 -6.18
CA CYS A 125 -12.62 1.16 -4.80
C CYS A 125 -11.48 1.52 -3.84
N GLY A 126 -10.37 2.01 -4.39
CA GLY A 126 -9.20 2.53 -3.69
C GLY A 126 -7.90 2.32 -4.47
N GLY A 127 -6.79 2.32 -3.75
CA GLY A 127 -5.48 1.85 -4.19
C GLY A 127 -4.63 2.86 -4.97
N LEU A 128 -5.22 3.96 -5.44
CA LEU A 128 -4.48 5.18 -5.78
C LEU A 128 -4.50 6.12 -4.58
N GLN A 129 -3.42 6.90 -4.44
CA GLN A 129 -3.31 7.95 -3.43
C GLN A 129 -2.52 9.12 -4.01
N TYR A 130 -2.66 10.30 -3.41
CA TYR A 130 -1.98 11.52 -3.84
C TYR A 130 -1.67 12.43 -2.65
N CYS A 131 -0.74 13.36 -2.85
CA CYS A 131 -0.53 14.48 -1.96
C CYS A 131 -1.13 15.75 -2.58
N PRO A 132 -2.06 16.46 -1.89
CA PRO A 132 -2.61 17.72 -2.38
C PRO A 132 -1.52 18.78 -2.68
N LYS A 133 -0.46 18.82 -1.85
CA LYS A 133 0.66 19.74 -2.04
C LYS A 133 1.51 19.37 -3.25
N CYS A 134 1.82 18.09 -3.49
CA CYS A 134 2.49 17.68 -4.73
C CYS A 134 1.69 18.05 -5.98
N PHE A 135 0.35 17.92 -5.93
CA PHE A 135 -0.55 18.30 -7.03
C PHE A 135 -0.63 19.82 -7.25
N LYS A 136 -0.29 20.63 -6.23
CA LYS A 136 -0.16 22.08 -6.34
C LYS A 136 1.20 22.47 -6.94
N ASP A 137 2.26 21.83 -6.47
CA ASP A 137 3.65 22.21 -6.76
C ASP A 137 4.15 21.68 -8.11
N ASN A 138 3.52 20.62 -8.64
CA ASN A 138 3.94 19.92 -9.85
C ASN A 138 2.74 19.58 -10.74
N VAL A 139 3.02 19.12 -11.98
CA VAL A 139 2.01 18.52 -12.85
C VAL A 139 1.33 17.36 -12.10
N PRO A 140 -0.01 17.34 -11.94
CA PRO A 140 -0.69 16.27 -11.23
C PRO A 140 -0.46 14.90 -11.88
N HIS A 141 0.19 13.99 -11.14
CA HIS A 141 0.49 12.62 -11.56
C HIS A 141 0.51 11.68 -10.35
N TYR A 142 0.31 10.39 -10.59
CA TYR A 142 0.37 9.36 -9.56
C TYR A 142 1.71 8.65 -9.58
N MET A 143 2.30 8.45 -8.41
CA MET A 143 3.64 7.89 -8.28
C MET A 143 3.62 6.36 -8.06
N ILE A 144 4.70 5.69 -8.48
CA ILE A 144 4.97 4.27 -8.21
C ILE A 144 5.01 4.02 -6.70
N GLN A 145 5.71 4.87 -5.94
CA GLN A 145 5.84 4.71 -4.49
C GLN A 145 4.49 4.80 -3.77
N ASP A 146 3.58 5.64 -4.28
CA ASP A 146 2.23 5.78 -3.76
C ASP A 146 1.38 4.52 -4.04
N ARG A 147 1.91 3.49 -4.71
CA ARG A 147 1.28 2.16 -4.82
C ARG A 147 1.83 1.15 -3.83
N LEU A 148 2.83 1.52 -3.03
CA LEU A 148 3.42 0.68 -2.00
C LEU A 148 2.67 0.90 -0.69
N ALA A 149 2.27 -0.18 -0.02
CA ALA A 149 1.36 -0.09 1.12
C ALA A 149 2.01 0.55 2.36
N TRP A 150 3.35 0.56 2.44
CA TRP A 150 4.06 1.28 3.49
C TRP A 150 4.17 2.79 3.23
N HIS A 151 3.96 3.23 2.00
CA HIS A 151 3.79 4.65 1.69
C HIS A 151 2.39 5.09 2.10
N SER A 152 2.33 5.77 3.23
CA SER A 152 1.10 6.35 3.81
C SER A 152 1.20 7.87 3.96
N MET A 153 2.41 8.40 3.80
CA MET A 153 2.72 9.81 3.93
C MET A 153 3.55 10.28 2.73
N CYS A 154 3.33 11.51 2.31
CA CYS A 154 4.21 12.17 1.35
C CYS A 154 5.58 12.40 2.01
N PRO A 155 6.68 11.87 1.44
CA PRO A 155 7.99 12.04 2.06
C PRO A 155 8.54 13.47 1.95
N VAL A 156 8.06 14.24 0.98
CA VAL A 156 8.45 15.64 0.73
C VAL A 156 7.70 16.58 1.68
N HIS A 157 6.36 16.56 1.64
CA HIS A 157 5.54 17.49 2.42
C HIS A 157 5.17 16.99 3.82
N GLN A 158 5.49 15.74 4.15
CA GLN A 158 5.27 15.10 5.46
C GLN A 158 3.80 15.10 5.93
N VAL A 159 2.88 15.03 4.97
CA VAL A 159 1.43 14.92 5.20
C VAL A 159 0.95 13.53 4.87
N ILE A 160 -0.12 13.08 5.52
CA ILE A 160 -0.79 11.83 5.16
C ILE A 160 -1.33 11.95 3.72
N LEU A 161 -1.13 10.91 2.91
CA LEU A 161 -1.66 10.85 1.55
C LEU A 161 -3.18 10.69 1.57
N LEU A 162 -3.87 11.17 0.54
CA LEU A 162 -5.32 11.01 0.39
C LEU A 162 -5.62 9.98 -0.71
N ASP A 163 -6.64 9.14 -0.52
CA ASP A 163 -7.05 8.07 -1.46
C ASP A 163 -8.46 8.26 -2.03
N HIS A 164 -9.05 9.43 -1.79
CA HIS A 164 -10.38 9.82 -2.24
C HIS A 164 -10.47 11.35 -2.41
N CYS A 165 -11.61 11.81 -2.95
CA CYS A 165 -11.93 13.22 -3.03
C CYS A 165 -12.58 13.70 -1.73
N GLU A 166 -12.01 14.71 -1.07
CA GLU A 166 -12.55 15.25 0.20
C GLU A 166 -13.94 15.90 0.03
N CYS A 167 -14.28 16.41 -1.17
CA CYS A 167 -15.58 17.03 -1.43
C CYS A 167 -16.72 16.00 -1.58
N CYS A 168 -16.55 15.00 -2.45
CA CYS A 168 -17.63 14.05 -2.77
C CYS A 168 -17.40 12.62 -2.27
N GLN A 169 -16.29 12.38 -1.57
CA GLN A 169 -15.88 11.09 -1.01
C GLN A 169 -15.72 9.96 -2.04
N ALA A 170 -15.69 10.30 -3.34
CA ALA A 170 -15.49 9.33 -4.41
C ALA A 170 -14.04 8.81 -4.39
N PRO A 171 -13.84 7.50 -4.62
CA PRO A 171 -12.50 6.95 -4.80
C PRO A 171 -11.84 7.57 -6.04
N LEU A 172 -10.52 7.64 -6.03
CA LEU A 172 -9.76 8.18 -7.16
C LEU A 172 -9.90 7.26 -8.38
N CYS A 173 -10.54 7.79 -9.43
CA CYS A 173 -10.70 7.16 -10.74
C CYS A 173 -10.27 8.14 -11.85
N PRO A 174 -9.00 8.58 -11.87
CA PRO A 174 -8.50 9.56 -12.84
C PRO A 174 -8.64 9.10 -14.30
N GLN A 175 -8.73 7.79 -14.56
CA GLN A 175 -9.03 7.24 -15.89
C GLN A 175 -10.42 7.60 -16.43
N LEU A 176 -11.29 8.16 -15.58
CA LEU A 176 -12.61 8.66 -15.96
C LEU A 176 -12.63 10.18 -16.17
N VAL A 177 -11.50 10.87 -15.95
CA VAL A 177 -11.33 12.26 -16.38
C VAL A 177 -11.20 12.26 -17.91
N ALA A 178 -11.91 13.17 -18.55
CA ALA A 178 -11.96 13.34 -19.99
C ALA A 178 -11.91 14.85 -20.32
N PRO A 179 -11.71 15.26 -21.57
CA PRO A 179 -11.84 16.65 -21.98
C PRO A 179 -13.21 17.26 -21.58
N PRO A 180 -13.28 18.58 -21.33
CA PRO A 180 -12.25 19.61 -21.57
C PRO A 180 -11.19 19.72 -20.45
N GLN A 181 -11.18 18.82 -19.46
CA GLN A 181 -10.14 18.82 -18.43
C GLN A 181 -8.77 18.45 -19.03
N GLU A 182 -7.74 19.21 -18.67
CA GLU A 182 -6.38 19.05 -19.23
C GLU A 182 -5.42 18.30 -18.31
N THR A 183 -5.78 18.13 -17.03
CA THR A 183 -4.91 17.51 -16.02
C THR A 183 -5.66 16.51 -15.15
N LEU A 184 -4.89 15.65 -14.46
CA LEU A 184 -5.42 14.71 -13.46
C LEU A 184 -5.73 15.37 -12.11
N GLY A 185 -5.58 16.70 -12.00
CA GLY A 185 -5.71 17.45 -10.74
C GLY A 185 -7.14 17.64 -10.25
N ARG A 186 -8.14 17.06 -10.92
CA ARG A 186 -9.57 17.20 -10.59
C ARG A 186 -10.23 15.86 -10.31
N CYS A 187 -11.20 15.87 -9.41
CA CYS A 187 -12.04 14.71 -9.17
C CYS A 187 -12.88 14.39 -10.41
N HIS A 188 -12.79 13.15 -10.91
CA HIS A 188 -13.59 12.64 -12.03
C HIS A 188 -15.12 12.76 -11.84
N ARG A 189 -15.60 12.86 -10.59
CA ARG A 189 -17.04 12.86 -10.28
C ARG A 189 -17.62 14.25 -10.08
N CYS A 190 -16.98 15.07 -9.25
CA CYS A 190 -17.51 16.39 -8.87
C CYS A 190 -16.69 17.56 -9.39
N GLY A 191 -15.57 17.32 -10.08
CA GLY A 191 -14.70 18.38 -10.61
C GLY A 191 -13.85 19.13 -9.57
N TYR A 192 -13.99 18.80 -8.27
CA TYR A 192 -13.20 19.40 -7.19
C TYR A 192 -11.70 19.32 -7.47
N GLU A 193 -11.00 20.43 -7.25
CA GLU A 193 -9.56 20.53 -7.39
C GLU A 193 -8.87 19.82 -6.24
N LEU A 194 -8.18 18.73 -6.56
CA LEU A 194 -7.60 17.84 -5.56
C LEU A 194 -6.50 18.54 -4.75
N HIS A 195 -5.79 19.52 -5.32
CA HIS A 195 -4.79 20.30 -4.58
C HIS A 195 -5.37 21.23 -3.51
N CYS A 196 -6.69 21.50 -3.53
CA CYS A 196 -7.38 22.29 -2.51
C CYS A 196 -7.77 21.45 -1.29
N ALA A 197 -7.60 20.13 -1.34
CA ALA A 197 -7.95 19.25 -0.24
C ALA A 197 -7.13 19.58 1.02
N PRO A 198 -7.74 19.59 2.22
CA PRO A 198 -7.02 19.79 3.47
C PRO A 198 -5.97 18.70 3.67
N THR A 199 -4.84 19.07 4.25
CA THR A 199 -3.76 18.13 4.57
C THR A 199 -3.59 18.01 6.07
N HIS A 200 -3.39 16.79 6.54
CA HIS A 200 -3.06 16.51 7.94
C HIS A 200 -1.60 16.07 8.07
N GLY A 201 -0.92 16.55 9.10
CA GLY A 201 0.41 16.05 9.46
C GLY A 201 0.35 14.56 9.78
N GLY A 202 1.35 13.80 9.36
CA GLY A 202 1.42 12.37 9.67
C GLY A 202 2.24 12.08 10.92
N GLN A 203 2.20 10.82 11.36
CA GLN A 203 2.94 10.38 12.55
C GLN A 203 4.43 10.21 12.20
N ALA A 204 5.32 10.82 12.98
CA ALA A 204 6.76 10.77 12.73
C ALA A 204 7.29 9.32 12.61
N ASN A 205 6.80 8.42 13.47
CA ASN A 205 7.15 7.00 13.46
C ASN A 205 6.72 6.29 12.16
N ALA A 206 5.57 6.64 11.57
CA ALA A 206 5.15 6.07 10.29
C ALA A 206 6.10 6.50 9.16
N LEU A 207 6.51 7.78 9.15
CA LEU A 207 7.49 8.28 8.19
C LEU A 207 8.88 7.66 8.40
N SER A 208 9.27 7.42 9.65
CA SER A 208 10.51 6.71 9.99
C SER A 208 10.47 5.26 9.47
N PHE A 209 9.36 4.55 9.65
CA PHE A 209 9.18 3.22 9.06
C PHE A 209 9.27 3.23 7.55
N GLN A 210 8.60 4.20 6.90
CA GLN A 210 8.61 4.36 5.45
C GLN A 210 10.05 4.54 4.96
N ARG A 211 10.75 5.58 5.43
CA ARG A 211 12.15 5.85 5.10
C ARG A 211 13.08 4.68 5.41
N ALA A 212 12.83 3.96 6.51
CA ALA A 212 13.62 2.78 6.86
C ALA A 212 13.45 1.66 5.83
N THR A 213 12.21 1.42 5.40
CA THR A 213 11.88 0.42 4.39
C THR A 213 12.43 0.80 3.03
N ASP A 214 12.29 2.07 2.62
CA ASP A 214 12.82 2.56 1.35
C ASP A 214 14.36 2.47 1.30
N GLY A 215 15.01 2.77 2.43
CA GLY A 215 16.46 2.63 2.56
C GLY A 215 16.97 1.20 2.35
N LEU A 216 16.16 0.16 2.60
CA LEU A 216 16.56 -1.24 2.41
C LEU A 216 16.75 -1.65 0.94
N PHE A 217 16.25 -0.83 0.00
CA PHE A 217 16.48 -1.05 -1.44
C PHE A 217 17.86 -0.56 -1.91
N PHE A 218 18.53 0.29 -1.14
CA PHE A 218 19.86 0.84 -1.46
C PHE A 218 20.94 0.43 -0.46
N LEU A 219 20.56 0.26 0.81
CA LEU A 219 21.41 -0.18 1.91
C LEU A 219 20.83 -1.51 2.44
N PRO A 220 21.40 -2.66 2.07
CA PRO A 220 20.69 -3.93 2.05
C PRO A 220 20.39 -4.53 3.43
N VAL A 221 20.93 -3.95 4.52
CA VAL A 221 20.84 -4.54 5.85
C VAL A 221 20.43 -3.50 6.89
N ARG A 222 19.37 -3.81 7.63
CA ARG A 222 19.08 -3.23 8.94
C ARG A 222 19.28 -4.28 10.03
N ARG A 223 19.30 -3.89 11.29
CA ARG A 223 19.42 -4.82 12.42
C ARG A 223 18.17 -4.79 13.28
N TYR A 224 17.82 -5.92 13.84
CA TYR A 224 16.83 -6.05 14.92
C TYR A 224 17.45 -6.93 16.00
N GLY A 225 17.90 -6.29 17.09
CA GLY A 225 18.87 -6.87 18.00
C GLY A 225 20.17 -7.20 17.26
N ASP A 226 20.70 -8.40 17.48
CA ASP A 226 21.91 -8.87 16.80
C ASP A 226 21.69 -9.44 15.40
N GLN A 227 20.44 -9.61 14.98
CA GLN A 227 20.12 -10.23 13.70
C GLN A 227 20.09 -9.18 12.58
N PRO A 228 20.89 -9.34 11.51
CA PRO A 228 20.70 -8.58 10.29
C PRO A 228 19.35 -8.96 9.66
N LEU A 229 18.64 -7.97 9.15
CA LEU A 229 17.39 -8.12 8.42
C LEU A 229 17.59 -7.60 7.00
N LEU A 230 17.46 -8.51 6.05
CA LEU A 230 17.25 -8.19 4.65
C LEU A 230 15.83 -7.65 4.42
N LEU A 231 15.58 -7.10 3.24
CA LEU A 231 14.27 -6.54 2.86
C LEU A 231 13.11 -7.53 3.09
N THR A 232 13.26 -8.79 2.69
CA THR A 232 12.23 -9.82 2.84
C THR A 232 11.93 -10.13 4.30
N GLU A 233 12.95 -10.17 5.15
CA GLU A 233 12.85 -10.44 6.58
C GLU A 233 12.24 -9.26 7.33
N TRP A 234 12.63 -8.03 6.98
CA TRP A 234 12.05 -6.79 7.49
C TRP A 234 10.55 -6.73 7.20
N LEU A 235 10.16 -6.99 5.94
CA LEU A 235 8.77 -6.99 5.52
C LEU A 235 7.98 -8.15 6.14
N GLY A 236 8.61 -9.32 6.32
CA GLY A 236 8.02 -10.46 7.02
C GLY A 236 7.72 -10.15 8.50
N LEU A 237 8.71 -9.62 9.22
CA LEU A 237 8.60 -9.20 10.61
C LEU A 237 7.53 -8.11 10.78
N SER A 238 7.57 -7.08 9.94
CA SER A 238 6.61 -5.98 9.95
C SER A 238 5.18 -6.48 9.70
N ARG A 239 5.01 -7.43 8.78
CA ARG A 239 3.69 -8.04 8.50
C ARG A 239 3.18 -8.87 9.68
N TRP A 240 4.06 -9.60 10.36
CA TRP A 240 3.73 -10.30 11.60
C TRP A 240 3.30 -9.31 12.69
N MET A 241 4.03 -8.21 12.89
CA MET A 241 3.70 -7.15 13.86
C MET A 241 2.32 -6.53 13.56
N ILE A 242 2.04 -6.17 12.30
CA ILE A 242 0.72 -5.70 11.87
C ILE A 242 -0.36 -6.73 12.21
N GLY A 243 -0.09 -8.02 11.97
CA GLY A 243 -1.02 -9.11 12.27
C GLY A 243 -1.39 -9.19 13.76
N ILE A 244 -0.39 -9.11 14.66
CA ILE A 244 -0.63 -9.20 16.10
C ILE A 244 -1.29 -7.94 16.66
N LEU A 245 -0.89 -6.74 16.19
CA LEU A 245 -1.53 -5.47 16.55
C LEU A 245 -3.02 -5.48 16.23
N ARG A 246 -3.36 -5.87 15.01
CA ARG A 246 -4.75 -5.93 14.54
C ARG A 246 -5.56 -7.01 15.25
N THR A 247 -4.91 -8.08 15.70
CA THR A 247 -5.58 -9.14 16.46
C THR A 247 -5.85 -8.68 17.90
N ALA A 248 -4.87 -8.04 18.54
CA ALA A 248 -4.98 -7.48 19.88
C ALA A 248 -6.04 -6.39 19.98
N ALA A 249 -6.05 -5.44 19.04
CA ALA A 249 -7.00 -4.32 19.02
C ALA A 249 -8.48 -4.74 18.90
N ARG A 250 -8.77 -5.97 18.44
CA ARG A 250 -10.17 -6.45 18.34
C ARG A 250 -10.79 -6.83 19.66
N ALA A 251 -9.98 -7.25 20.63
CA ALA A 251 -10.40 -7.71 21.94
C ALA A 251 -9.23 -7.58 22.93
N PRO A 252 -8.86 -6.35 23.32
CA PRO A 252 -7.73 -6.13 24.20
C PRO A 252 -8.04 -6.67 25.61
N SER A 253 -7.16 -7.51 26.14
CA SER A 253 -7.14 -7.88 27.57
C SER A 253 -6.19 -6.97 28.33
N SER A 254 -6.30 -6.87 29.66
CA SER A 254 -5.38 -6.05 30.48
C SER A 254 -3.91 -6.40 30.21
N ARG A 255 -3.56 -7.70 30.22
CA ARG A 255 -2.22 -8.19 29.89
C ARG A 255 -1.76 -7.79 28.49
N THR A 256 -2.67 -7.84 27.52
CA THR A 256 -2.35 -7.42 26.13
C THR A 256 -2.13 -5.91 26.06
N GLN A 257 -2.91 -5.11 26.78
CA GLN A 257 -2.69 -3.66 26.85
C GLN A 257 -1.33 -3.35 27.47
N THR A 258 -1.00 -3.93 28.62
CA THR A 258 0.30 -3.75 29.27
C THR A 258 1.45 -4.16 28.35
N PHE A 259 1.35 -5.33 27.69
CA PHE A 259 2.38 -5.80 26.76
C PHE A 259 2.65 -4.82 25.61
N PHE A 260 1.62 -4.24 25.00
CA PHE A 260 1.82 -3.27 23.92
C PHE A 260 2.28 -1.90 24.45
N ASN A 261 1.77 -1.46 25.60
CA ASN A 261 2.21 -0.21 26.23
C ASN A 261 3.72 -0.23 26.55
N GLU A 262 4.22 -1.36 27.06
CA GLU A 262 5.64 -1.62 27.32
C GLU A 262 6.53 -1.65 26.05
N LEU A 263 5.90 -1.75 24.87
CA LEU A 263 6.53 -1.63 23.56
C LEU A 263 6.29 -0.26 22.90
N GLY A 264 5.74 0.70 23.64
CA GLY A 264 5.44 2.04 23.13
C GLY A 264 4.26 2.07 22.15
N VAL A 265 3.30 1.16 22.30
CA VAL A 265 2.10 1.04 21.47
C VAL A 265 0.86 1.23 22.32
N ASP A 266 0.05 2.24 21.99
CA ASP A 266 -1.31 2.37 22.53
C ASP A 266 -2.31 1.68 21.60
N LEU A 267 -2.94 0.61 22.10
CA LEU A 267 -3.94 -0.14 21.33
C LEU A 267 -5.24 0.63 21.11
N THR A 268 -5.52 1.68 21.90
CA THR A 268 -6.75 2.46 21.79
C THR A 268 -6.77 3.33 20.51
N ASP A 269 -5.59 3.69 20.01
CA ASP A 269 -5.41 4.40 18.75
C ASP A 269 -5.71 3.52 17.53
N ILE A 270 -5.65 2.20 17.68
CA ILE A 270 -5.85 1.24 16.59
C ILE A 270 -7.33 0.91 16.46
N LYS A 271 -8.02 1.63 15.56
CA LYS A 271 -9.42 1.35 15.23
C LYS A 271 -9.51 0.19 14.24
N PRO A 272 -10.10 -0.96 14.60
CA PRO A 272 -10.25 -2.06 13.66
C PRO A 272 -11.22 -1.66 12.53
N PRO A 273 -10.87 -1.84 11.25
CA PRO A 273 -11.75 -1.48 10.16
C PRO A 273 -13.03 -2.31 10.25
N SER A 274 -14.17 -1.66 10.03
CA SER A 274 -15.49 -2.28 10.15
C SER A 274 -15.68 -3.45 9.17
N THR A 275 -14.94 -3.45 8.07
CA THR A 275 -14.94 -4.50 7.05
C THR A 275 -13.88 -5.57 7.28
N GLY A 276 -12.98 -5.42 8.26
CA GLY A 276 -11.89 -6.37 8.53
C GLY A 276 -11.00 -6.66 7.32
N LEU A 277 -10.84 -5.68 6.42
CA LEU A 277 -10.08 -5.84 5.17
C LEU A 277 -8.57 -6.06 5.43
N PRO A 278 -7.86 -6.68 4.49
CA PRO A 278 -6.39 -6.76 4.52
C PRO A 278 -5.72 -5.38 4.57
N PHE A 279 -4.45 -5.35 4.99
CA PHE A 279 -3.68 -4.11 5.20
C PHE A 279 -3.60 -3.26 3.93
N GLU A 280 -3.47 -3.90 2.78
CA GLU A 280 -3.34 -3.31 1.44
C GLU A 280 -4.61 -2.60 0.94
N PHE A 281 -5.72 -2.70 1.69
CA PHE A 281 -6.99 -2.03 1.40
C PHE A 281 -7.35 -0.94 2.41
N LEU A 282 -6.55 -0.74 3.44
CA LEU A 282 -6.80 0.29 4.45
C LEU A 282 -6.47 1.66 3.86
N THR A 283 -7.08 2.71 4.41
CA THR A 283 -6.77 4.10 4.02
C THR A 283 -5.33 4.45 4.40
N PRO A 284 -4.72 5.49 3.79
CA PRO A 284 -3.38 5.93 4.18
C PRO A 284 -3.30 6.26 5.68
N ALA A 285 -4.32 6.90 6.26
CA ALA A 285 -4.38 7.21 7.69
C ALA A 285 -4.36 5.94 8.57
N ASP A 286 -5.20 4.95 8.25
CA ASP A 286 -5.23 3.68 9.00
C ASP A 286 -3.91 2.91 8.88
N ARG A 287 -3.27 2.94 7.69
CA ARG A 287 -1.95 2.33 7.50
C ARG A 287 -0.89 3.08 8.31
N ALA A 288 -0.89 4.41 8.31
CA ALA A 288 0.06 5.22 9.06
C ALA A 288 0.03 4.90 10.57
N VAL A 289 -1.16 4.75 11.16
CA VAL A 289 -1.30 4.35 12.58
C VAL A 289 -0.66 2.99 12.83
N LEU A 290 -0.92 1.99 11.98
CA LEU A 290 -0.34 0.66 12.14
C LEU A 290 1.19 0.68 11.98
N LEU A 291 1.69 1.37 10.96
CA LEU A 291 3.13 1.46 10.67
C LEU A 291 3.89 2.23 11.75
N SER A 292 3.27 3.26 12.33
CA SER A 292 3.80 3.98 13.49
C SER A 292 3.99 3.06 14.70
N ASN A 293 3.00 2.22 15.00
CA ASN A 293 3.10 1.26 16.09
C ASN A 293 4.08 0.11 15.79
N VAL A 294 4.16 -0.32 14.53
CA VAL A 294 5.21 -1.26 14.09
C VAL A 294 6.59 -0.66 14.30
N TRP A 295 6.79 0.62 14.01
CA TRP A 295 8.05 1.30 14.27
C TRP A 295 8.40 1.32 15.76
N SER A 296 7.44 1.62 16.66
CA SER A 296 7.67 1.54 18.11
C SER A 296 8.13 0.15 18.54
N MET A 297 7.49 -0.91 18.03
CA MET A 297 7.87 -2.29 18.32
C MET A 297 9.26 -2.65 17.77
N LEU A 298 9.59 -2.17 16.56
CA LEU A 298 10.91 -2.37 15.96
C LEU A 298 12.01 -1.65 16.76
N ALA A 299 11.73 -0.45 17.25
CA ALA A 299 12.65 0.33 18.07
C ALA A 299 12.86 -0.27 19.46
N ALA A 300 11.85 -0.95 20.03
CA ALA A 300 11.97 -1.65 21.29
C ALA A 300 12.94 -2.86 21.24
N GLY A 301 13.09 -3.47 20.06
CA GLY A 301 14.00 -4.60 19.85
C GLY A 301 13.44 -5.96 20.26
N PRO A 302 14.06 -7.06 19.78
CA PRO A 302 13.59 -8.42 20.04
C PRO A 302 13.71 -8.81 21.52
N GLU A 303 14.75 -8.35 22.21
CA GLU A 303 15.01 -8.69 23.62
C GLU A 303 13.90 -8.15 24.51
N ARG A 304 13.52 -6.87 24.34
CA ARG A 304 12.40 -6.27 25.08
C ARG A 304 11.09 -6.96 24.73
N LEU A 305 10.82 -7.20 23.45
CA LEU A 305 9.60 -7.88 23.01
C LEU A 305 9.46 -9.25 23.67
N ILE A 306 10.52 -10.06 23.70
CA ILE A 306 10.51 -11.40 24.28
C ILE A 306 10.36 -11.31 25.81
N ALA A 307 11.10 -10.42 26.48
CA ALA A 307 11.05 -10.26 27.93
C ALA A 307 9.65 -9.81 28.42
N VAL A 308 9.04 -8.84 27.73
CA VAL A 308 7.69 -8.37 28.09
C VAL A 308 6.64 -9.44 27.78
N ALA A 309 6.79 -10.19 26.68
CA ALA A 309 5.89 -11.31 26.38
C ALA A 309 5.89 -12.38 27.48
N GLU A 310 7.07 -12.64 28.08
CA GLU A 310 7.22 -13.53 29.23
C GLU A 310 6.57 -12.97 30.49
N CYS A 311 6.92 -11.73 30.85
CA CYS A 311 6.46 -11.05 32.05
C CYS A 311 4.92 -10.94 32.09
N GLU A 312 4.33 -10.46 30.99
CA GLU A 312 2.88 -10.27 30.85
C GLU A 312 2.13 -11.58 30.55
N CYS A 313 2.83 -12.71 30.50
CA CYS A 313 2.26 -14.04 30.30
C CYS A 313 1.33 -14.09 29.06
N ILE A 314 1.82 -13.57 27.93
CA ILE A 314 1.03 -13.44 26.71
C ILE A 314 0.68 -14.81 26.12
N ARG A 315 -0.56 -14.94 25.66
CA ARG A 315 -1.05 -16.21 25.09
C ARG A 315 -0.28 -16.53 23.80
N PRO A 316 0.21 -17.78 23.64
CA PRO A 316 0.89 -18.18 22.41
C PRO A 316 0.05 -17.98 21.14
N SER A 317 -1.28 -18.06 21.24
CA SER A 317 -2.20 -17.85 20.12
C SER A 317 -2.22 -16.42 19.56
N LEU A 318 -1.70 -15.43 20.30
CA LEU A 318 -1.55 -14.06 19.82
C LEU A 318 -0.24 -13.89 19.04
N LEU A 319 0.87 -14.42 19.56
CA LEU A 319 2.22 -14.14 19.05
C LEU A 319 2.74 -15.22 18.08
N LEU A 320 2.28 -16.46 18.19
CA LEU A 320 2.67 -17.52 17.26
C LEU A 320 1.77 -17.51 16.02
N PRO A 321 2.35 -17.51 14.80
CA PRO A 321 1.56 -17.60 13.59
C PRO A 321 0.80 -18.94 13.54
N ARG A 322 -0.43 -18.91 13.01
CA ARG A 322 -1.25 -20.13 12.83
C ARG A 322 -0.70 -21.05 11.74
N ALA A 323 -0.01 -20.47 10.76
CA ALA A 323 0.65 -21.15 9.67
C ALA A 323 1.94 -20.39 9.33
N GLY A 324 2.99 -21.12 8.96
CA GLY A 324 4.33 -20.57 8.71
C GLY A 324 5.22 -20.52 9.95
N GLU A 325 6.44 -20.04 9.74
CA GLU A 325 7.46 -19.92 10.78
C GLU A 325 7.48 -18.50 11.37
N LEU A 326 8.01 -18.38 12.59
CA LEU A 326 8.32 -17.06 13.14
C LEU A 326 9.52 -16.49 12.38
N PRO A 327 9.61 -15.15 12.25
CA PRO A 327 10.85 -14.52 11.80
C PRO A 327 12.04 -15.06 12.61
N ALA A 328 13.17 -15.35 11.95
CA ALA A 328 14.37 -15.89 12.60
C ALA A 328 14.84 -14.99 13.75
N SER A 329 14.66 -13.68 13.61
CA SER A 329 14.92 -12.67 14.62
C SER A 329 14.09 -12.80 15.91
N LEU A 330 13.10 -13.70 15.93
CA LEU A 330 12.26 -14.03 17.08
C LEU A 330 12.38 -15.51 17.48
N ALA A 331 13.47 -16.20 17.14
CA ALA A 331 13.65 -17.62 17.46
C ALA A 331 13.46 -17.94 18.95
N GLY A 332 13.92 -17.06 19.85
CA GLY A 332 13.77 -17.20 21.31
C GLY A 332 12.32 -17.10 21.82
N LEU A 333 11.43 -16.44 21.07
CA LEU A 333 10.05 -16.21 21.47
C LEU A 333 9.26 -17.52 21.68
N ARG A 334 9.54 -18.53 20.84
CA ARG A 334 8.86 -19.83 20.94
C ARG A 334 9.23 -20.58 22.23
N ALA A 335 10.47 -20.46 22.71
CA ALA A 335 10.92 -21.12 23.93
C ALA A 335 10.18 -20.56 25.16
N VAL A 336 10.13 -19.23 25.27
CA VAL A 336 9.43 -18.49 26.32
C VAL A 336 7.94 -18.86 26.37
N LEU A 337 7.27 -18.94 25.21
CA LEU A 337 5.84 -19.22 25.12
C LEU A 337 5.48 -20.71 25.33
N LYS A 338 6.40 -21.66 25.09
CA LYS A 338 6.16 -23.11 25.24
C LYS A 338 6.15 -23.59 26.69
N SER A 339 6.82 -22.87 27.60
CA SER A 339 6.92 -23.22 29.03
C SER A 339 5.56 -23.37 29.74
N ARG A 340 4.45 -22.97 29.11
CA ARG A 340 3.11 -22.91 29.74
C ARG A 340 1.98 -23.56 28.94
N ARG A 341 2.25 -24.55 28.08
CA ARG A 341 1.21 -25.48 27.55
C ARG A 341 0.66 -26.37 28.68
N ARG A 342 -0.11 -25.82 29.63
CA ARG A 342 -1.06 -26.64 30.39
C ARG A 342 -2.41 -26.57 29.68
N LEU A 343 -2.80 -27.72 29.16
CA LEU A 343 -3.97 -27.99 28.35
C LEU A 343 -5.25 -27.50 29.02
N ASN A 344 -5.90 -26.49 28.45
CA ASN A 344 -7.34 -26.35 28.58
C ASN A 344 -7.93 -26.63 27.19
N TYR A 345 -8.21 -27.92 26.96
CA TYR A 345 -9.00 -28.37 25.82
C TYR A 345 -10.44 -27.88 26.06
N ARG A 346 -10.75 -26.68 25.59
CA ARG A 346 -12.16 -26.27 25.46
C ARG A 346 -12.72 -26.99 24.24
N GLN A 347 -13.78 -27.76 24.46
CA GLN A 347 -14.60 -28.32 23.39
C GLN A 347 -14.92 -27.22 22.36
N SER A 348 -14.78 -27.56 21.07
CA SER A 348 -15.25 -26.71 19.99
C SER A 348 -16.72 -26.37 20.25
N PRO A 349 -17.13 -25.08 20.17
CA PRO A 349 -18.54 -24.77 20.29
C PRO A 349 -19.28 -25.51 19.18
N ILE A 350 -20.37 -26.17 19.56
CA ILE A 350 -21.48 -26.53 18.66
C ILE A 350 -21.81 -25.30 17.80
N ASP A 351 -22.26 -25.56 16.56
CA ASP A 351 -22.51 -24.63 15.46
C ASP A 351 -23.34 -23.40 15.89
N ASN A 352 -22.69 -22.48 16.59
CA ASN A 352 -23.32 -21.29 17.15
C ASN A 352 -23.45 -20.26 16.04
N PRO A 353 -24.58 -19.55 15.96
CA PRO A 353 -24.74 -18.47 15.01
C PRO A 353 -23.60 -17.47 15.16
N ARG A 354 -23.10 -16.97 14.02
CA ARG A 354 -22.01 -16.00 14.01
C ARG A 354 -22.40 -14.78 14.84
N SER A 355 -21.45 -14.20 15.57
CA SER A 355 -21.69 -12.99 16.35
C SER A 355 -22.25 -11.86 15.47
N VAL A 356 -23.12 -11.01 16.03
CA VAL A 356 -23.70 -9.85 15.34
C VAL A 356 -22.62 -9.00 14.66
N LYS A 357 -21.50 -8.75 15.36
CA LYS A 357 -20.33 -8.06 14.81
C LYS A 357 -19.82 -8.76 13.54
N SER A 358 -19.65 -10.08 13.56
CA SER A 358 -19.20 -10.86 12.39
C SER A 358 -20.18 -10.78 11.21
N VAL A 359 -21.49 -10.82 11.48
CA VAL A 359 -22.54 -10.66 10.46
C VAL A 359 -22.49 -9.25 9.84
N LEU A 360 -22.42 -8.21 10.66
CA LEU A 360 -22.29 -6.82 10.20
C LEU A 360 -21.03 -6.58 9.37
N MET A 361 -19.88 -7.14 9.79
CA MET A 361 -18.64 -7.06 9.00
C MET A 361 -18.82 -7.68 7.60
N ARG A 362 -19.51 -8.84 7.49
CA ARG A 362 -19.80 -9.48 6.19
C ARG A 362 -20.79 -8.67 5.36
N TRP A 363 -21.81 -8.09 5.99
CA TRP A 363 -22.77 -7.20 5.35
C TRP A 363 -22.07 -5.98 4.75
N GLN A 364 -21.19 -5.31 5.51
CA GLN A 364 -20.42 -4.18 5.00
C GLN A 364 -19.45 -4.57 3.87
N ARG A 365 -18.84 -5.76 3.93
CA ARG A 365 -18.05 -6.30 2.80
C ARG A 365 -18.91 -6.49 1.55
N LEU A 366 -20.16 -6.93 1.72
CA LEU A 366 -21.09 -7.12 0.63
C LEU A 366 -21.54 -5.78 0.04
N LEU A 367 -21.94 -4.82 0.88
CA LEU A 367 -22.26 -3.45 0.45
C LEU A 367 -21.09 -2.82 -0.33
N ARG A 368 -19.85 -2.98 0.16
CA ARG A 368 -18.65 -2.52 -0.56
C ARG A 368 -18.53 -3.14 -1.95
N LYS A 369 -18.96 -4.40 -2.17
CA LYS A 369 -18.95 -5.03 -3.50
C LYS A 369 -20.01 -4.42 -4.44
N PHE A 370 -21.16 -4.03 -3.90
CA PHE A 370 -22.24 -3.39 -4.68
C PHE A 370 -21.97 -1.93 -4.99
N GLN A 371 -21.23 -1.23 -4.15
CA GLN A 371 -20.79 0.16 -4.37
C GLN A 371 -19.63 0.29 -5.37
N ARG A 372 -19.01 -0.82 -5.81
CA ARG A 372 -17.96 -0.82 -6.86
C ARG A 372 -18.54 -0.54 -8.23
#